data_AF-A0A3M6ZYF1-F1
#
_entry.id   AF-A0A3M6ZYF1-F1
#
_cell.length_a   1.000
_cell.length_b   1.000
_cell.length_c   1.000
_cell.angle_alpha   90.00
_cell.angle_beta   90.00
_cell.angle_gamma   90.00
#
_symmetry.space_group_name_H-M   'P 1'
#
loop_
_entity.id
_entity.type
_entity.pdbx_description
1 polymer ?
#
loop_
_entity_poly.entity_id
_entity_poly.type
_entity_poly.pdbx_seq_one_letter_code
_entity_poly.pdbx_strand_id
1 'polypeptide(L)'
;MAAGLERQLDRCMSGVVTTTNSSSSTPAFCTNTLVYENVKAAYNHLWNLIEANEAQLSSEVWSWLYSDEQGFVFEPLGALPPPAGQSPTESNIRQLWSLTFLAVARNGDMR
;
A
#
# COMPACT_ATOMS: atom_id res chain seq x y z
N MET A 1 3.14 2.08 -0.65
CA MET A 1 2.60 1.52 0.62
C MET A 1 2.67 0.00 0.65
N ALA A 2 2.11 -0.73 -0.33
CA ALA A 2 2.16 -2.20 -0.38
C ALA A 2 3.59 -2.78 -0.26
N ALA A 3 4.54 -2.30 -1.07
CA ALA A 3 5.96 -2.66 -0.98
C ALA A 3 6.62 -2.31 0.37
N GLY A 4 6.06 -1.36 1.13
CA GLY A 4 6.52 -1.03 2.48
C GLY A 4 6.11 -2.09 3.50
N LEU A 5 4.90 -2.67 3.36
CA LEU A 5 4.46 -3.80 4.17
C LEU A 5 5.26 -5.05 3.86
N GLU A 6 5.58 -5.28 2.58
CA GLU A 6 6.48 -6.36 2.15
C GLU A 6 7.81 -6.32 2.90
N ARG A 7 8.46 -5.15 2.90
CA ARG A 7 9.72 -4.93 3.64
C ARG A 7 9.59 -5.17 5.14
N GLN A 8 8.42 -4.96 5.75
CA GLN A 8 8.21 -5.29 7.15
C GLN A 8 8.08 -6.81 7.34
N LEU A 9 7.32 -7.48 6.48
CA LEU A 9 7.15 -8.93 6.50
C LEU A 9 8.48 -9.66 6.27
N ASP A 10 9.33 -9.18 5.37
CA ASP A 10 10.67 -9.74 5.10
C ASP A 10 11.57 -9.77 6.34
N ARG A 11 11.42 -8.81 7.26
CA ARG A 11 12.19 -8.77 8.51
C ARG A 11 11.83 -9.89 9.47
N CYS A 12 10.68 -10.55 9.26
CA CYS A 12 10.30 -11.74 10.00
C CYS A 12 11.06 -12.98 9.53
N MET A 13 11.65 -12.96 8.32
CA MET A 13 12.40 -14.08 7.75
C MET A 13 13.90 -14.08 8.13
N SER A 14 14.40 -13.02 8.77
CA SER A 14 15.84 -12.84 9.09
C SER A 14 16.42 -13.75 10.18
N GLY A 15 15.75 -14.84 10.55
CA GLY A 15 16.27 -15.85 11.48
C GLY A 15 17.35 -16.78 10.91
N VAL A 16 17.75 -16.64 9.64
CA VAL A 16 18.63 -17.59 8.92
C VAL A 16 20.03 -17.02 8.61
N VAL A 17 20.36 -15.80 9.02
CA VAL A 17 21.71 -15.24 8.76
C VAL A 17 22.66 -15.54 9.93
N THR A 18 23.36 -16.66 9.83
CA THR A 18 24.55 -17.01 10.66
C THR A 18 25.76 -16.16 10.27
N THR A 19 25.70 -14.85 10.49
CA THR A 19 26.90 -14.00 10.46
C THR A 19 27.02 -13.25 11.77
N THR A 20 28.13 -13.49 12.45
CA THR A 20 28.41 -13.29 13.87
C THR A 20 28.48 -11.83 14.35
N ASN A 21 27.98 -10.83 13.63
CA ASN A 21 28.18 -9.41 14.03
C ASN A 21 27.05 -8.45 13.59
N SER A 22 25.78 -8.83 13.69
CA SER A 22 24.66 -7.86 13.61
C SER A 22 23.42 -8.41 14.33
N SER A 23 23.15 -7.90 15.53
CA SER A 23 21.95 -8.21 16.31
C SER A 23 20.71 -7.52 15.71
N SER A 24 20.31 -7.87 14.48
CA SER A 24 18.98 -7.50 14.00
C SER A 24 17.96 -8.46 14.63
N SER A 25 17.57 -8.19 15.87
CA SER A 25 16.52 -8.96 16.53
C SER A 25 15.26 -8.93 15.66
N THR A 26 14.68 -10.11 15.41
CA THR A 26 13.39 -10.23 14.74
C THR A 26 12.37 -9.31 15.42
N PRO A 27 11.63 -8.48 14.67
CA PRO A 27 10.62 -7.59 15.26
C PRO A 27 9.59 -8.36 16.09
N ALA A 28 9.20 -7.81 17.25
CA ALA A 28 8.26 -8.46 18.17
C ALA A 28 6.89 -8.78 17.53
N PHE A 29 6.47 -8.01 16.52
CA PHE A 29 5.20 -8.28 15.83
C PHE A 29 5.24 -9.57 15.00
N CYS A 30 6.43 -10.05 14.60
CA CYS A 30 6.57 -11.28 13.83
C CYS A 30 6.11 -12.53 14.60
N THR A 31 6.16 -12.50 15.94
CA THR A 31 5.66 -13.59 16.79
C THR A 31 4.22 -13.35 17.26
N ASN A 32 3.67 -12.16 17.00
CA ASN A 32 2.26 -11.88 17.29
C ASN A 32 1.43 -12.27 16.05
N THR A 33 0.85 -13.46 16.09
CA THR A 33 0.05 -14.02 14.98
C THR A 33 -1.03 -13.05 14.49
N LEU A 34 -1.71 -12.36 15.41
CA LEU A 34 -2.81 -11.46 15.07
C LEU A 34 -2.31 -10.24 14.27
N VAL A 35 -1.20 -9.63 14.72
CA VAL A 35 -0.60 -8.50 14.01
C VAL A 35 0.01 -8.95 12.68
N TYR A 36 0.75 -10.06 12.67
CA TYR A 36 1.39 -10.58 11.47
C TYR A 36 0.37 -10.90 10.36
N GLU A 37 -0.70 -11.62 10.68
CA GLU A 37 -1.75 -11.96 9.72
C GLU A 37 -2.50 -10.72 9.23
N ASN A 38 -2.75 -9.74 10.09
CA ASN A 38 -3.36 -8.48 9.67
C ASN A 38 -2.47 -7.68 8.70
N VAL A 39 -1.15 -7.66 8.95
CA VAL A 39 -0.18 -7.01 8.04
C VAL A 39 -0.13 -7.74 6.70
N LYS A 40 -0.11 -9.08 6.71
CA LYS A 40 -0.13 -9.89 5.49
C LYS A 40 -1.45 -9.71 4.71
N ALA A 41 -2.58 -9.67 5.40
CA ALA A 41 -3.88 -9.40 4.80
C ALA A 41 -3.94 -8.00 4.16
N ALA A 42 -3.43 -6.97 4.86
CA ALA A 42 -3.36 -5.61 4.33
C ALA A 42 -2.43 -5.51 3.11
N TYR A 43 -1.27 -6.20 3.13
CA TYR A 43 -0.37 -6.32 1.99
C TYR A 43 -1.10 -6.89 0.76
N ASN A 44 -1.79 -8.02 0.94
CA ASN A 44 -2.51 -8.70 -0.12
C ASN A 44 -3.68 -7.85 -0.66
N HIS A 45 -4.43 -7.19 0.22
CA HIS A 45 -5.54 -6.33 -0.18
C HIS A 45 -5.07 -5.14 -1.01
N LEU A 46 -3.99 -4.46 -0.58
CA LEU A 46 -3.43 -3.34 -1.34
C LEU A 46 -2.93 -3.76 -2.72
N TRP A 47 -2.25 -4.90 -2.82
CA TRP A 47 -1.81 -5.42 -4.12
C TRP A 47 -2.98 -5.82 -5.01
N ASN A 48 -4.02 -6.45 -4.48
CA ASN A 48 -5.22 -6.77 -5.24
C ASN A 48 -5.85 -5.49 -5.84
N LEU A 49 -5.92 -4.40 -5.07
CA LEU A 49 -6.43 -3.12 -5.57
C LEU A 49 -5.51 -2.50 -6.64
N ILE A 50 -4.20 -2.59 -6.50
CA ILE A 50 -3.24 -2.10 -7.50
C ILE A 50 -3.40 -2.89 -8.81
N GLU A 51 -3.39 -4.23 -8.73
CA GLU A 51 -3.54 -5.13 -9.89
C GLU A 51 -4.89 -4.94 -10.57
N ALA A 52 -5.98 -4.76 -9.81
CA ALA A 52 -7.30 -4.47 -10.37
C ALA A 52 -7.37 -3.13 -11.15
N ASN A 53 -6.41 -2.23 -10.92
CA ASN A 53 -6.33 -0.92 -11.55
C ASN A 53 -5.11 -0.78 -12.48
N GLU A 54 -4.51 -1.90 -12.92
CA GLU A 54 -3.29 -1.91 -13.76
C GLU A 54 -3.45 -1.07 -15.05
N ALA A 55 -4.65 -1.07 -15.63
CA ALA A 55 -4.99 -0.27 -16.82
C ALA A 55 -4.82 1.25 -16.62
N GLN A 56 -4.79 1.72 -15.37
CA GLN A 56 -4.69 3.14 -15.01
C GLN A 56 -3.29 3.56 -14.56
N LEU A 57 -2.29 2.67 -14.58
CA LEU A 57 -0.93 2.94 -14.09
C LEU A 57 -0.22 4.08 -14.84
N SER A 58 -0.58 4.30 -16.11
CA SER A 58 -0.02 5.37 -16.94
C SER A 58 -0.86 6.66 -16.93
N SER A 59 -1.93 6.72 -16.13
CA SER A 59 -2.75 7.92 -15.98
C SER A 59 -2.09 8.94 -15.05
N GLU A 60 -2.31 10.22 -15.31
CA GLU A 60 -1.50 11.32 -14.81
C GLU A 60 -1.56 11.45 -13.27
N VAL A 61 -2.74 11.36 -12.65
CA VAL A 61 -2.92 11.30 -11.17
C VAL A 61 -4.31 10.75 -10.80
N TRP A 62 -4.39 9.85 -9.82
CA TRP A 62 -5.65 9.25 -9.38
C TRP A 62 -5.63 8.84 -7.90
N SER A 63 -6.83 8.63 -7.34
CA SER A 63 -7.07 8.12 -5.99
C SER A 63 -8.13 7.01 -6.03
N TRP A 64 -8.42 6.42 -4.88
CA TRP A 64 -9.61 5.58 -4.70
C TRP A 64 -10.69 6.32 -3.90
N LEU A 65 -11.96 6.11 -4.29
CA LEU A 65 -13.13 6.40 -3.46
C LEU A 65 -13.72 5.09 -2.93
N TYR A 66 -14.22 5.11 -1.70
CA TYR A 66 -14.91 3.96 -1.13
C TYR A 66 -16.41 4.01 -1.49
N SER A 67 -16.89 2.94 -2.12
CA SER A 67 -18.30 2.66 -2.39
C SER A 67 -18.73 1.46 -1.55
N ASP A 68 -19.93 1.54 -0.95
CA ASP A 68 -20.48 0.44 -0.15
C ASP A 68 -20.71 -0.85 -0.98
N GLU A 69 -20.90 -0.72 -2.29
CA GLU A 69 -21.19 -1.85 -3.18
C GLU A 69 -19.92 -2.48 -3.78
N GLN A 70 -18.91 -1.66 -4.06
CA GLN A 70 -17.75 -2.05 -4.87
C GLN A 70 -16.41 -1.92 -4.12
N GLY A 71 -16.43 -1.40 -2.90
CA GLY A 71 -15.22 -1.09 -2.15
C GLY A 71 -14.45 0.07 -2.76
N PHE A 72 -13.12 -0.02 -2.81
CA PHE A 72 -12.28 1.04 -3.35
C PHE A 72 -12.29 1.05 -4.89
N VAL A 73 -12.82 2.12 -5.47
CA VAL A 73 -12.97 2.33 -6.91
C VAL A 73 -12.07 3.48 -7.37
N PHE A 74 -11.50 3.37 -8.57
CA PHE A 74 -10.69 4.41 -9.20
C PHE A 74 -11.45 5.74 -9.37
N GLU A 75 -10.78 6.84 -9.07
CA GLU A 75 -11.27 8.21 -9.30
C GLU A 75 -10.11 9.10 -9.78
N PRO A 76 -10.20 9.74 -10.96
CA PRO A 76 -9.23 10.75 -11.37
C PRO A 76 -9.15 11.88 -10.34
N LEU A 77 -7.94 12.31 -9.98
CA LEU A 77 -7.79 13.27 -8.88
C LEU A 77 -8.53 14.59 -9.14
N GLY A 78 -8.56 15.04 -10.40
CA GLY A 78 -9.27 16.25 -10.82
C GLY A 78 -10.81 16.12 -10.86
N ALA A 79 -11.34 14.91 -10.72
CA ALA A 79 -12.76 14.62 -10.68
C ALA A 79 -13.28 14.32 -9.26
N LEU A 80 -12.39 14.35 -8.24
CA LEU A 80 -12.78 14.18 -6.84
C LEU A 80 -13.86 15.20 -6.44
N PRO A 81 -14.97 14.75 -5.83
CA PRO A 81 -16.06 15.64 -5.46
C PRO A 81 -15.57 16.64 -4.39
N PRO A 82 -15.91 17.93 -4.51
CA PRO A 82 -15.58 18.90 -3.48
C PRO A 82 -16.36 18.62 -2.20
N PRO A 83 -15.88 19.10 -1.05
CA PRO A 83 -16.68 19.18 0.17
C PRO A 83 -18.01 19.90 -0.09
N ALA A 84 -19.08 19.50 0.60
CA ALA A 84 -20.42 20.07 0.42
C ALA A 84 -20.40 21.60 0.51
N GLY A 85 -20.94 22.26 -0.53
CA GLY A 85 -20.99 23.72 -0.62
C GLY A 85 -19.71 24.38 -1.15
N GLN A 86 -18.73 23.63 -1.62
CA GLN A 86 -17.50 24.15 -2.23
C GLN A 86 -17.39 23.76 -3.70
N SER A 87 -16.67 24.57 -4.49
CA SER A 87 -16.27 24.23 -5.86
C SER A 87 -15.07 23.27 -5.83
N PRO A 88 -14.89 22.41 -6.85
CA PRO A 88 -13.70 21.55 -6.95
C PRO A 88 -12.45 22.40 -6.83
N THR A 89 -11.65 22.13 -5.78
CA THR A 89 -10.42 22.87 -5.53
C THR A 89 -9.27 22.09 -6.14
N GLU A 90 -8.99 22.31 -7.43
CA GLU A 90 -7.60 22.16 -7.88
C GLU A 90 -6.83 23.34 -7.29
N SER A 91 -5.76 23.06 -6.52
CA SER A 91 -4.80 24.03 -5.96
C SER A 91 -5.02 24.46 -4.50
N ASN A 92 -4.63 23.58 -3.58
CA ASN A 92 -3.43 23.72 -2.74
C ASN A 92 -3.29 22.45 -1.89
N ILE A 93 -3.15 21.30 -2.56
CA ILE A 93 -2.86 20.06 -1.86
C ILE A 93 -1.43 20.16 -1.34
N ARG A 94 -1.27 20.37 -0.02
CA ARG A 94 -0.02 20.04 0.66
C ARG A 94 0.02 18.53 0.71
N GLN A 95 0.60 17.92 -0.31
CA GLN A 95 0.82 16.49 -0.36
C GLN A 95 1.74 16.12 0.82
N LEU A 96 1.18 15.60 1.90
CA LEU A 96 1.96 15.12 3.05
C LEU A 96 2.70 13.82 2.72
N TRP A 97 2.30 13.16 1.62
CA TRP A 97 2.93 11.97 1.07
C TRP A 97 2.63 11.89 -0.44
N SER A 98 3.63 11.60 -1.25
CA SER A 98 3.46 11.21 -2.65
C SER A 98 3.94 9.76 -2.83
N LEU A 99 3.26 9.01 -3.68
CA LEU A 99 3.60 7.61 -3.97
C LEU A 99 3.69 7.43 -5.49
N THR A 100 4.91 7.30 -6.01
CA THR A 100 5.17 6.98 -7.41
C THR A 100 5.54 5.52 -7.51
N PHE A 101 4.80 4.74 -8.30
CA PHE A 101 5.17 3.36 -8.63
C PHE A 101 6.03 3.38 -9.90
N LEU A 102 7.34 3.40 -9.74
CA LEU A 102 8.27 3.03 -10.82
C LEU A 102 8.49 1.52 -10.73
N ALA A 103 7.74 0.75 -11.53
CA ALA A 103 7.99 -0.66 -11.82
C ALA A 103 8.18 -1.61 -10.61
N VAL A 104 7.26 -1.58 -9.63
CA VAL A 104 7.25 -2.57 -8.54
C VAL A 104 6.13 -3.56 -8.79
N ALA A 105 6.45 -4.85 -8.86
CA ALA A 105 5.50 -5.95 -8.95
C ALA A 105 5.31 -6.61 -7.58
N ARG A 106 4.17 -7.27 -7.38
CA ARG A 106 3.89 -8.05 -6.18
C ARG A 106 4.86 -9.21 -6.03
N ASN A 107 5.33 -9.45 -4.82
CA ASN A 107 6.09 -10.65 -4.48
C ASN A 107 5.16 -11.89 -4.44
N GLY A 108 5.42 -12.87 -5.31
CA GLY A 108 4.64 -14.09 -5.42
C GLY A 108 4.69 -15.00 -4.19
N ASP A 109 5.78 -14.94 -3.41
CA ASP A 109 5.98 -15.79 -2.23
C ASP A 109 5.09 -15.37 -1.05
N MET A 110 4.52 -14.16 -1.10
CA MET A 110 3.65 -13.61 -0.05
C MET A 110 2.16 -13.69 -0.37
N ARG A 111 1.78 -14.28 -1.49
CA ARG A 111 0.39 -14.40 -1.93
C ARG A 111 -0.47 -15.20 -0.93
#